data_AF-A0A536N6S8-F1
#
_entry.id   AF-A0A536N6S8-F1
#
_cell.length_a   1.000
_cell.length_b   1.000
_cell.length_c   1.000
_cell.angle_alpha   90.00
_cell.angle_beta   90.00
_cell.angle_gamma   90.00
#
_symmetry.space_group_name_H-M   'P 1'
#
loop_
_entity.id
_entity.type
_entity.pdbx_description
1 polymer ?
#
loop_
_entity_poly.entity_id
_entity_poly.type
_entity_poly.pdbx_seq_one_letter_code
_entity_poly.pdbx_strand_id
1 'polypeptide(L)'
;MAMAVATAAHEKDVIYPEQRLGWPQTILMGLQHVMAMFGATVLVPLILGFNPNTVIFFSGVATLIFLLVTGFKVPSYLGSSFSFIGSVLAVQGTTHNHGLAYAGIVMAGVIYLIIGVVVHFVGVNPIRYLLPPVVTGTVVAVIGLALASAATGNYAGEPFTATVTLLAAVGAAVYLR
;
A
#
# COMPACT_ATOMS: atom_id res chain seq x y z
N MET A 1 -21.51 -24.23 14.66
CA MET A 1 -21.78 -23.15 15.63
C MET A 1 -21.62 -21.84 14.88
N ALA A 2 -22.74 -21.28 14.44
CA ALA A 2 -22.80 -20.13 13.53
C ALA A 2 -22.46 -18.84 14.27
N MET A 3 -21.41 -18.14 13.82
CA MET A 3 -21.25 -16.72 14.13
C MET A 3 -22.16 -15.94 13.18
N ALA A 4 -23.35 -15.60 13.65
CA ALA A 4 -24.15 -14.56 13.06
C ALA A 4 -23.38 -13.24 13.21
N VAL A 5 -22.76 -12.78 12.12
CA VAL A 5 -22.38 -11.37 11.98
C VAL A 5 -23.69 -10.60 12.02
N ALA A 6 -23.90 -9.85 13.11
CA ALA A 6 -25.06 -9.01 13.27
C ALA A 6 -25.21 -8.11 12.03
N THR A 7 -26.36 -8.20 11.37
CA THR A 7 -26.82 -7.21 10.38
C THR A 7 -26.88 -5.85 11.09
N ALA A 8 -25.78 -5.10 11.02
CA ALA A 8 -25.80 -3.68 11.27
C ALA A 8 -26.74 -3.05 10.24
N ALA A 9 -27.64 -2.18 10.68
CA ALA A 9 -28.50 -1.43 9.78
C ALA A 9 -27.63 -0.69 8.76
N HIS A 10 -27.77 -1.02 7.47
CA HIS A 10 -27.07 -0.30 6.41
C HIS A 10 -27.53 1.16 6.44
N GLU A 11 -26.65 2.04 6.90
CA GLU A 11 -26.82 3.47 6.78
C GLU A 11 -26.78 3.84 5.29
N LYS A 12 -27.80 4.56 4.81
CA LYS A 12 -28.03 4.78 3.37
C LYS A 12 -26.87 5.52 2.67
N ASP A 13 -26.02 6.21 3.43
CA ASP A 13 -24.90 7.00 2.92
C ASP A 13 -23.54 6.27 2.98
N VAL A 14 -23.47 5.05 3.50
CA VAL A 14 -22.21 4.28 3.59
C VAL A 14 -22.20 3.16 2.56
N ILE A 15 -21.18 3.16 1.69
CA ILE A 15 -20.99 2.14 0.67
C ILE A 15 -20.11 1.04 1.25
N TYR A 16 -20.67 -0.17 1.34
CA TYR A 16 -19.98 -1.33 1.91
C TYR A 16 -19.21 -2.11 0.83
N PRO A 17 -18.17 -2.89 1.18
CA PRO A 17 -17.34 -3.62 0.22
C PRO A 17 -18.12 -4.56 -0.71
N GLU A 18 -19.23 -5.11 -0.23
CA GLU A 18 -20.14 -5.99 -0.99
C GLU A 18 -21.05 -5.23 -1.97
N GLN A 19 -21.17 -3.91 -1.84
CA GLN A 19 -22.01 -3.07 -2.68
C GLN A 19 -21.23 -2.56 -3.89
N ARG A 20 -21.87 -2.59 -5.06
CA ARG A 20 -21.34 -1.97 -6.27
C ARG A 20 -22.08 -0.68 -6.56
N LEU A 21 -21.31 0.39 -6.70
CA LEU A 21 -21.78 1.67 -7.21
C LEU A 21 -22.19 1.55 -8.69
N GLY A 22 -22.92 2.55 -9.19
CA GLY A 22 -23.13 2.68 -10.62
C GLY A 22 -21.79 2.71 -11.37
N TRP A 23 -21.75 2.19 -12.60
CA TRP A 23 -20.53 2.13 -13.41
C TRP A 23 -19.77 3.46 -13.52
N PRO A 24 -20.41 4.63 -13.70
CA PRO A 24 -19.71 5.91 -13.75
C PRO A 24 -19.00 6.25 -12.43
N GLN A 25 -19.68 6.05 -11.30
CA GLN A 25 -19.12 6.31 -9.97
C GLN A 25 -18.00 5.32 -9.63
N THR A 26 -18.15 4.05 -10.02
CA THR A 26 -17.11 3.03 -9.83
C THR A 26 -15.82 3.40 -10.57
N ILE A 27 -15.93 3.85 -11.82
CA ILE A 27 -14.76 4.30 -12.61
C ILE A 27 -14.11 5.52 -11.95
N LEU A 28 -14.90 6.50 -11.52
CA LEU A 28 -14.38 7.72 -10.89
C LEU A 28 -13.67 7.42 -9.56
N MET A 29 -14.26 6.60 -8.70
CA MET A 29 -13.66 6.11 -7.45
C MET A 29 -12.37 5.32 -7.72
N GLY A 30 -12.37 4.48 -8.76
CA GLY A 30 -11.17 3.74 -9.17
C GLY A 30 -10.04 4.67 -9.61
N LEU A 31 -10.35 5.69 -10.43
CA LEU A 31 -9.38 6.72 -10.83
C LEU A 31 -8.83 7.48 -9.62
N GLN A 32 -9.68 7.88 -8.68
CA GLN A 32 -9.25 8.53 -7.44
C GLN A 32 -8.31 7.63 -6.64
N HIS A 33 -8.61 6.34 -6.52
CA HIS A 33 -7.78 5.39 -5.81
C HIS A 33 -6.41 5.21 -6.48
N VAL A 34 -6.36 5.12 -7.81
CA VAL A 34 -5.10 5.05 -8.57
C VAL A 34 -4.29 6.32 -8.38
N MET A 35 -4.90 7.51 -8.50
CA MET A 35 -4.20 8.79 -8.28
C MET A 35 -3.67 8.91 -6.85
N ALA A 36 -4.43 8.45 -5.86
CA ALA A 36 -4.02 8.45 -4.46
C ALA A 36 -2.80 7.54 -4.21
N MET A 37 -2.78 6.33 -4.80
CA MET A 37 -1.68 5.37 -4.61
C MET A 37 -0.47 5.60 -5.51
N PHE A 38 -0.62 6.38 -6.59
CA PHE A 38 0.42 6.62 -7.59
C PHE A 38 1.69 7.23 -6.98
N GLY A 39 1.54 8.27 -6.15
CA GLY A 39 2.69 9.00 -5.58
C GLY A 39 3.64 8.08 -4.83
N ALA A 40 3.11 7.25 -3.93
CA ALA A 40 3.92 6.28 -3.18
C ALA A 40 4.50 5.17 -4.07
N THR A 41 3.71 4.67 -5.02
CA THR A 41 4.10 3.54 -5.87
C THR A 41 5.24 3.89 -6.83
N VAL A 42 5.28 5.14 -7.31
CA VAL A 42 6.33 5.66 -8.21
C VAL A 42 7.55 6.18 -7.46
N LEU A 43 7.36 6.78 -6.29
CA LEU A 43 8.46 7.35 -5.52
C LEU A 43 9.52 6.31 -5.12
N VAL A 44 9.10 5.15 -4.64
CA VAL A 44 10.02 4.08 -4.19
C VAL A 44 10.95 3.58 -5.29
N PRO A 45 10.46 3.14 -6.48
CA PRO A 45 11.34 2.67 -7.54
C PRO A 45 12.26 3.77 -8.05
N LEU A 46 11.83 5.03 -8.07
CA LEU A 46 12.70 6.15 -8.43
C LEU A 46 13.88 6.29 -7.45
N ILE A 47 13.63 6.15 -6.14
CA ILE A 47 14.69 6.18 -5.12
C ILE A 47 15.64 4.98 -5.28
N LEU A 48 15.12 3.80 -5.63
CA LEU A 48 15.88 2.55 -5.73
C LEU A 48 16.54 2.31 -7.11
N GLY A 49 16.33 3.20 -8.08
CA GLY A 49 16.83 3.05 -9.45
C GLY A 49 16.11 1.97 -10.28
N PHE A 50 14.91 1.55 -9.87
CA PHE A 50 14.09 0.59 -10.60
C PHE A 50 13.20 1.28 -11.63
N ASN A 51 12.74 0.53 -12.64
CA ASN A 51 11.80 1.02 -13.64
C ASN A 51 10.40 1.21 -13.01
N PRO A 52 9.87 2.45 -12.90
CA PRO A 52 8.58 2.68 -12.25
C PRO A 52 7.40 2.04 -12.99
N ASN A 53 7.46 1.94 -14.32
CA ASN A 53 6.39 1.35 -15.12
C ASN A 53 6.23 -0.14 -14.80
N THR A 54 7.34 -0.86 -14.59
CA THR A 54 7.32 -2.26 -14.18
C THR A 54 6.69 -2.42 -12.80
N VAL A 55 7.05 -1.55 -11.84
CA VAL A 55 6.51 -1.60 -10.48
C VAL A 55 5.01 -1.28 -10.46
N ILE A 56 4.55 -0.28 -11.21
CA ILE A 56 3.13 0.05 -11.34
C ILE A 56 2.35 -1.12 -11.95
N PHE A 57 2.89 -1.72 -13.02
CA PHE A 57 2.26 -2.86 -13.68
C PHE A 57 2.10 -4.05 -12.72
N PHE A 58 3.18 -4.45 -12.05
CA PHE A 58 3.13 -5.58 -11.11
C PHE A 58 2.36 -5.26 -9.82
N SER A 59 2.29 -4.01 -9.38
CA SER A 59 1.41 -3.55 -8.29
C SER A 59 -0.06 -3.78 -8.63
N GLY A 60 -0.47 -3.42 -9.86
CA GLY A 60 -1.83 -3.70 -10.35
C GLY A 60 -2.12 -5.20 -10.42
N VAL A 61 -1.21 -5.98 -10.99
CA VAL A 61 -1.34 -7.45 -11.07
C VAL A 61 -1.42 -8.07 -9.67
N ALA A 62 -0.54 -7.67 -8.75
CA ALA A 62 -0.54 -8.16 -7.37
C ALA A 62 -1.85 -7.82 -6.66
N THR A 63 -2.38 -6.62 -6.85
CA THR A 63 -3.66 -6.20 -6.29
C THR A 63 -4.81 -7.08 -6.80
N LEU A 64 -4.85 -7.39 -8.10
CA LEU A 64 -5.85 -8.30 -8.66
C LEU A 64 -5.73 -9.72 -8.09
N ILE A 65 -4.52 -10.25 -7.98
CA ILE A 65 -4.26 -11.56 -7.36
C ILE A 65 -4.71 -11.55 -5.89
N PHE A 66 -4.38 -10.50 -5.14
CA PHE A 66 -4.78 -10.36 -3.73
C PHE A 66 -6.30 -10.37 -3.57
N LEU A 67 -7.02 -9.60 -4.38
CA LEU A 67 -8.47 -9.55 -4.34
C LEU A 67 -9.10 -10.91 -4.69
N LEU A 68 -8.53 -11.63 -5.67
CA LEU A 68 -8.97 -12.98 -6.02
C LEU A 68 -8.74 -13.98 -4.88
N VAL A 69 -7.54 -13.98 -4.28
CA VAL A 69 -7.18 -14.91 -3.19
C VAL A 69 -8.00 -14.63 -1.92
N THR A 70 -8.30 -13.36 -1.64
CA THR A 70 -9.15 -12.96 -0.49
C THR A 70 -10.65 -13.07 -0.77
N GLY A 71 -11.05 -13.52 -1.96
CA GLY A 71 -12.45 -13.67 -2.35
C GLY A 71 -13.22 -12.35 -2.39
N PHE A 72 -12.55 -11.24 -2.73
CA PHE A 72 -13.10 -9.89 -2.80
C PHE A 72 -13.69 -9.35 -1.49
N LYS A 73 -13.30 -9.93 -0.34
CA LYS A 73 -13.80 -9.51 0.98
C LYS A 73 -12.97 -8.40 1.62
N VAL A 74 -11.71 -8.25 1.19
CA VAL A 74 -10.77 -7.28 1.77
C VAL A 74 -10.43 -6.24 0.71
N PRO A 75 -10.96 -5.01 0.82
CA PRO A 75 -10.64 -3.94 -0.13
C PRO A 75 -9.23 -3.40 0.17
N SER A 76 -8.22 -3.95 -0.48
CA SER A 76 -6.82 -3.51 -0.32
C SER A 76 -6.11 -3.40 -1.65
N TYR A 77 -5.27 -2.37 -1.78
CA TYR A 77 -4.35 -2.16 -2.89
C TYR A 77 -2.91 -2.43 -2.43
N LEU A 78 -2.11 -3.06 -3.28
CA LEU A 78 -0.72 -3.43 -2.96
C LEU A 78 0.26 -2.48 -3.64
N GLY A 79 0.71 -1.46 -2.91
CA GLY A 79 1.72 -0.51 -3.38
C GLY A 79 3.16 -0.85 -2.98
N SER A 80 4.09 0.03 -3.36
CA SER A 80 5.50 -0.07 -2.97
C SER A 80 5.68 0.15 -1.46
N SER A 81 6.41 -0.78 -0.81
CA SER A 81 6.61 -0.74 0.65
C SER A 81 7.84 0.07 1.04
N PHE A 82 7.61 1.22 1.68
CA PHE A 82 8.68 2.12 2.13
C PHE A 82 9.61 1.53 3.19
N SER A 83 9.13 0.56 3.98
CA SER A 83 9.93 -0.13 5.00
C SER A 83 11.15 -0.85 4.41
N PHE A 84 11.14 -1.19 3.11
CA PHE A 84 12.21 -1.93 2.46
C PHE A 84 13.31 -1.03 1.87
N ILE A 85 13.11 0.28 1.78
CA ILE A 85 14.07 1.19 1.11
C ILE A 85 15.47 1.03 1.72
N GLY A 86 15.59 1.15 3.05
CA GLY A 86 16.88 1.04 3.74
C GLY A 86 17.57 -0.31 3.53
N SER A 87 16.81 -1.41 3.62
CA SER A 87 17.35 -2.76 3.41
C SER A 87 17.78 -3.00 1.96
N VAL A 88 17.03 -2.50 0.98
CA VAL A 88 17.36 -2.69 -0.44
C VAL A 88 18.58 -1.86 -0.81
N LEU A 89 18.68 -0.61 -0.35
CA LEU A 89 19.85 0.23 -0.56
C LEU A 89 21.11 -0.40 0.06
N ALA A 90 20.98 -1.00 1.25
CA ALA A 90 22.10 -1.69 1.90
C ALA A 90 22.58 -2.91 1.08
N VAL A 91 21.66 -3.67 0.47
CA VAL A 91 21.99 -4.83 -0.38
C VAL A 91 22.53 -4.42 -1.75
N GLN A 92 22.00 -3.35 -2.35
CA GLN A 92 22.49 -2.81 -3.63
C GLN A 92 23.94 -2.32 -3.52
N GLY A 93 24.31 -1.81 -2.33
CA GLY A 93 25.64 -1.27 -2.05
C GLY A 93 26.01 -0.14 -3.01
N THR A 94 27.31 0.17 -3.10
CA THR A 94 27.81 1.19 -4.04
C THR A 94 27.72 0.77 -5.51
N THR A 95 27.60 -0.54 -5.76
CA THR A 95 27.58 -1.13 -7.11
C THR A 95 26.21 -1.14 -7.80
N HIS A 96 25.15 -0.66 -7.13
CA HIS A 96 23.77 -0.67 -7.65
C HIS A 96 23.36 -2.04 -8.21
N ASN A 97 23.70 -3.11 -7.49
CA ASN A 97 23.44 -4.46 -8.00
C ASN A 97 21.94 -4.81 -7.89
N HIS A 98 21.20 -4.51 -8.96
CA HIS A 98 19.77 -4.76 -9.03
C HIS A 98 19.42 -6.26 -8.93
N GLY A 99 20.31 -7.15 -9.38
CA GLY A 99 20.09 -8.60 -9.30
C GLY A 99 19.97 -9.11 -7.86
N LEU A 100 20.88 -8.67 -6.99
CA LEU A 100 20.84 -9.01 -5.56
C LEU A 100 19.62 -8.39 -4.87
N ALA A 101 19.26 -7.16 -5.25
CA ALA A 101 18.07 -6.50 -4.73
C ALA A 101 16.78 -7.27 -5.06
N TYR A 102 16.62 -7.71 -6.32
CA TYR A 102 15.46 -8.52 -6.72
C TYR A 102 15.42 -9.87 -6.00
N ALA A 103 16.57 -10.54 -5.86
CA ALA A 103 16.64 -11.79 -5.10
C ALA A 103 16.23 -11.59 -3.64
N GLY A 104 16.69 -10.51 -2.99
CA GLY A 104 16.29 -10.14 -1.63
C GLY A 104 14.78 -9.89 -1.50
N ILE A 105 14.19 -9.17 -2.45
CA ILE A 105 12.74 -8.90 -2.49
C ILE A 105 11.95 -10.21 -2.64
N VAL A 106 12.37 -11.11 -3.54
CA VAL A 106 11.73 -12.42 -3.72
C VAL A 106 11.81 -13.25 -2.44
N MET A 107 12.97 -13.28 -1.78
CA MET A 107 13.13 -14.01 -0.52
C MET A 107 12.27 -13.42 0.61
N ALA A 108 12.13 -12.10 0.70
CA ALA A 108 11.21 -11.46 1.64
C ALA A 108 9.76 -11.89 1.39
N GLY A 109 9.35 -11.98 0.12
CA GLY A 109 8.03 -12.50 -0.26
C GLY A 109 7.81 -13.96 0.16
N VAL A 110 8.82 -14.82 0.00
CA VAL A 110 8.77 -16.22 0.45
C VAL A 110 8.64 -16.30 1.97
N ILE A 111 9.39 -15.48 2.72
CA ILE A 111 9.28 -15.41 4.18
C ILE A 111 7.87 -14.97 4.60
N TYR A 112 7.29 -13.97 3.93
CA TYR A 112 5.91 -13.54 4.19
C TYR A 112 4.89 -14.63 3.91
N LEU A 113 5.10 -15.42 2.84
CA LEU A 113 4.25 -16.57 2.53
C LEU A 113 4.34 -17.64 3.63
N ILE A 114 5.56 -17.97 4.10
CA ILE A 114 5.77 -18.94 5.17
C ILE A 114 5.09 -18.45 6.47
N ILE A 115 5.30 -17.20 6.86
CA ILE A 115 4.67 -16.61 8.04
C ILE A 115 3.14 -16.66 7.88
N GLY A 116 2.61 -16.31 6.71
CA GLY A 116 1.18 -16.38 6.42
C GLY A 116 0.60 -17.79 6.58
N VAL A 117 1.31 -18.81 6.10
CA VAL A 117 0.91 -20.23 6.26
C VAL A 117 0.95 -20.64 7.73
N VAL A 118 2.01 -20.29 8.47
CA VAL A 118 2.11 -20.61 9.91
C VAL A 118 0.95 -19.97 10.68
N VAL A 119 0.65 -18.70 10.40
CA VAL A 119 -0.44 -17.95 11.03
C VAL A 119 -1.81 -18.55 10.69
N HIS A 120 -1.98 -19.07 9.48
CA HIS A 120 -3.22 -19.74 9.08
C HIS A 120 -3.51 -20.97 9.96
N PHE A 121 -2.48 -21.70 10.41
CA PHE A 121 -2.64 -22.87 11.29
C PHE A 121 -2.66 -22.52 12.78
N VAL A 122 -1.80 -21.61 13.23
CA VAL A 122 -1.65 -21.26 14.66
C VAL A 122 -2.70 -20.25 15.13
N GLY A 123 -3.33 -19.53 14.20
CA GLY A 123 -4.28 -18.45 14.48
C GLY A 123 -3.61 -17.11 14.76
N VAL A 124 -4.43 -16.07 14.93
CA VAL A 124 -3.97 -14.65 14.99
C VAL A 124 -3.46 -14.19 16.36
N ASN A 125 -3.63 -15.00 17.40
CA ASN A 125 -3.32 -14.59 18.79
C ASN A 125 -1.82 -14.29 19.02
N PRO A 126 -0.87 -15.10 18.51
CA PRO A 126 0.56 -14.79 18.66
C PRO A 126 0.94 -13.46 18.00
N ILE A 127 0.36 -13.15 16.84
CA ILE A 127 0.61 -11.86 16.16
C ILE A 127 0.09 -10.72 17.02
N ARG A 128 -1.13 -10.82 17.56
CA ARG A 128 -1.70 -9.75 18.41
C ARG A 128 -0.90 -9.52 19.68
N TYR A 129 -0.27 -10.57 20.21
CA TYR A 129 0.61 -10.47 21.37
C TYR A 129 1.97 -9.84 21.02
N LEU A 130 2.58 -10.25 19.90
CA LEU A 130 3.87 -9.72 19.44
C LEU A 130 3.76 -8.29 18.90
N LEU A 131 2.63 -7.97 18.26
CA LEU A 131 2.37 -6.70 17.59
C LEU A 131 1.10 -6.06 18.17
N PRO A 132 1.13 -5.62 19.44
CA PRO A 132 0.00 -4.90 20.02
C PRO A 132 -0.20 -3.56 19.30
N PRO A 133 -1.41 -2.95 19.39
CA PRO A 133 -1.75 -1.72 18.64
C PRO A 133 -0.76 -0.56 18.84
N VAL A 134 -0.16 -0.45 20.03
CA VAL A 134 0.90 0.54 20.30
C VAL A 134 2.11 0.31 19.42
N VAL A 135 2.59 -0.94 19.29
CA VAL A 135 3.78 -1.26 18.49
C VAL A 135 3.50 -1.06 17.01
N THR A 136 2.38 -1.57 16.51
CA THR A 136 2.03 -1.41 15.09
C THR A 136 1.84 0.05 14.72
N GLY A 137 1.12 0.82 15.55
CA GLY A 137 0.94 2.25 15.35
C GLY A 137 2.27 3.03 15.37
N THR A 138 3.15 2.76 16.33
CA THR A 138 4.46 3.41 16.40
C THR A 138 5.33 3.07 15.19
N VAL A 139 5.38 1.79 14.76
CA VAL A 139 6.16 1.39 13.58
C VAL A 139 5.65 2.10 12.32
N VAL A 140 4.33 2.15 12.11
CA VAL A 140 3.75 2.85 10.96
C VAL A 140 4.05 4.36 11.01
N ALA A 141 3.95 4.99 12.18
CA ALA A 141 4.27 6.40 12.34
C ALA A 141 5.74 6.71 12.05
N VAL A 142 6.66 5.86 12.52
CA VAL A 142 8.11 6.01 12.26
C VAL A 142 8.43 5.82 10.78
N ILE A 143 7.82 4.85 10.09
CA ILE A 143 7.98 4.68 8.64
C ILE A 143 7.51 5.95 7.92
N GLY A 144 6.34 6.48 8.27
CA GLY A 144 5.81 7.72 7.70
C GLY A 144 6.72 8.92 7.94
N LEU A 145 7.22 9.10 9.16
CA LEU A 145 8.11 10.20 9.53
C LEU A 145 9.47 10.09 8.81
N ALA A 146 10.01 8.88 8.66
CA ALA A 146 11.26 8.65 7.94
C ALA A 146 11.18 9.06 6.46
N LEU A 147 9.98 9.05 5.87
CA LEU A 147 9.74 9.46 4.49
C LEU A 147 9.47 10.96 4.34
N ALA A 148 9.26 11.68 5.43
CA ALA A 148 8.99 13.11 5.38
C ALA A 148 10.13 13.87 4.68
N SER A 149 11.38 13.46 4.89
CA SER A 149 12.56 14.03 4.22
C SER A 149 12.60 13.74 2.71
N ALA A 150 12.16 12.55 2.29
CA ALA A 150 12.04 12.23 0.87
C ALA A 150 10.92 13.03 0.20
N ALA A 151 9.79 13.23 0.90
CA ALA A 151 8.68 14.04 0.40
C ALA A 151 9.08 15.52 0.24
N THR A 152 9.75 16.11 1.24
CA THR A 152 10.22 17.50 1.16
C THR A 152 11.30 17.69 0.09
N GLY A 153 12.17 16.70 -0.12
CA GLY A 153 13.14 16.71 -1.22
C GLY A 153 12.48 16.78 -2.59
N ASN A 154 11.43 15.99 -2.84
CA ASN A 154 10.68 16.05 -4.10
C ASN A 154 9.93 17.37 -4.26
N TYR A 155 9.35 17.90 -3.18
CA TYR A 155 8.67 19.20 -3.19
C TYR A 155 9.65 20.34 -3.53
N ALA A 156 10.87 20.30 -2.99
CA ALA A 156 11.90 21.30 -3.26
C ALA A 156 12.41 21.25 -4.71
N GLY A 157 12.34 20.08 -5.37
CA GLY A 157 12.74 19.92 -6.78
C GLY A 157 11.83 20.68 -7.75
N GLU A 158 10.51 20.57 -7.59
CA GLU A 158 9.53 21.30 -8.39
C GLU A 158 8.41 21.92 -7.52
N PRO A 159 8.69 23.02 -6.82
CA PRO A 159 7.77 23.57 -5.83
C PRO A 159 6.45 24.06 -6.43
N PHE A 160 6.49 24.60 -7.67
CA PHE A 160 5.29 25.07 -8.35
C PHE A 160 4.34 23.91 -8.67
N THR A 161 4.83 22.88 -9.37
CA THR A 161 4.07 21.68 -9.71
C THR A 161 3.54 21.00 -8.44
N ALA A 162 4.41 20.82 -7.43
CA ALA A 162 4.05 20.16 -6.18
C ALA A 162 2.95 20.90 -5.40
N THR A 163 3.00 22.24 -5.36
CA THR A 163 1.95 23.06 -4.70
C THR A 163 0.61 22.89 -5.41
N VAL A 164 0.59 22.98 -6.75
CA VAL A 164 -0.62 22.85 -7.55
C VAL A 164 -1.22 21.45 -7.38
N THR A 165 -0.40 20.40 -7.45
CA THR A 165 -0.85 19.01 -7.24
C THR A 165 -1.38 18.79 -5.83
N LEU A 166 -0.72 19.34 -4.80
CA LEU A 166 -1.15 19.20 -3.42
C LEU A 166 -2.51 19.88 -3.18
N LEU A 167 -2.71 21.10 -3.67
CA LEU A 167 -3.99 21.80 -3.58
C LEU A 167 -5.10 21.06 -4.34
N ALA A 168 -4.81 20.55 -5.53
CA ALA A 168 -5.76 19.78 -6.33
C ALA A 168 -6.14 18.45 -5.62
N ALA A 169 -5.16 17.74 -5.06
CA ALA A 169 -5.38 16.49 -4.34
C ALA A 169 -6.21 16.70 -3.07
N VAL A 170 -5.90 17.73 -2.27
CA VAL A 170 -6.68 18.08 -1.07
C VAL A 170 -8.09 18.53 -1.47
N GLY A 171 -8.24 19.37 -2.48
CA GLY A 171 -9.54 19.82 -2.98
C GLY A 171 -10.41 18.65 -3.45
N ALA A 172 -9.84 17.72 -4.23
CA ALA A 172 -10.54 16.51 -4.67
C ALA A 172 -10.90 15.61 -3.48
N ALA A 173 -10.00 15.43 -2.52
CA ALA A 173 -10.26 14.61 -1.34
C ALA A 173 -11.37 15.17 -0.44
N VAL A 174 -11.51 16.49 -0.35
CA VAL A 174 -12.57 17.15 0.43
C VAL A 174 -13.90 17.15 -0.33
N TYR A 175 -13.88 17.40 -1.64
CA TYR A 175 -15.10 17.49 -2.46
C TYR A 175 -15.72 16.14 -2.81
N LEU A 176 -14.91 15.08 -2.91
CA LEU A 176 -15.35 13.71 -3.24
C LEU A 176 -15.55 12.82 -2.01
N ARG A 177 -15.46 13.37 -0.81
CA ARG A 177 -15.84 12.69 0.44
C ARG A 177 -17.35 12.74 0.63
#